data_AF-A0A813DEF6-F1
#
_entry.id   AF-A0A813DEF6-F1
#
_cell.length_a   1.000
_cell.length_b   1.000
_cell.length_c   1.000
_cell.angle_alpha   90.00
_cell.angle_beta   90.00
_cell.angle_gamma   90.00
#
_symmetry.space_group_name_H-M   'P 1'
#
loop_
_entity.id
_entity.type
_entity.pdbx_description
1 polymer ?
#
loop_
_entity_poly.entity_id
_entity_poly.type
_entity_poly.pdbx_seq_one_letter_code
_entity_poly.pdbx_strand_id
1 'polypeptide(L)'
;MEVAALLASPACAKLKVLKLSGNFLASSAAVLVQAGWQLEELDLANNNLGNEGAQGITEVLRAQVEELSLRSSLTTQGSSLTRDSQSRWQHLDLGSNGISNAAADKLLTAAMKARVTVGMSGNVLSAKVFGKAALLEAQRCF
;
A
#
# COMPACT_ATOMS: atom_id res chain seq x y z
N MET A 1 -5.25 -21.84 4.07
CA MET A 1 -4.77 -22.61 2.91
C MET A 1 -5.67 -22.46 1.67
N GLU A 2 -6.94 -22.03 1.78
CA GLU A 2 -7.84 -21.86 0.61
C GLU A 2 -7.72 -20.53 -0.14
N VAL A 3 -7.53 -19.41 0.55
CA VAL A 3 -7.52 -18.07 -0.09
C VAL A 3 -6.37 -17.94 -1.10
N ALA A 4 -5.20 -18.48 -0.77
CA ALA A 4 -4.03 -18.51 -1.65
C ALA A 4 -4.29 -19.22 -2.99
N ALA A 5 -4.95 -20.38 -2.95
CA ALA A 5 -5.23 -21.18 -4.14
C ALA A 5 -6.31 -20.54 -5.02
N LEU A 6 -7.31 -19.90 -4.41
CA LEU A 6 -8.34 -19.17 -5.14
C LEU A 6 -7.73 -17.97 -5.87
N LEU A 7 -6.81 -17.28 -5.22
CA LEU A 7 -6.15 -16.08 -5.75
C LEU A 7 -5.13 -16.41 -6.86
N ALA A 8 -4.45 -17.55 -6.76
CA ALA A 8 -3.56 -18.04 -7.81
C ALA A 8 -4.28 -18.60 -9.06
N SER A 9 -5.62 -18.64 -9.06
CA SER A 9 -6.39 -19.15 -10.19
C SER A 9 -6.28 -18.24 -11.42
N PRO A 10 -6.06 -18.80 -12.63
CA PRO A 10 -6.07 -18.03 -13.88
C PRO A 10 -7.39 -17.28 -14.15
N ALA A 11 -8.49 -17.73 -13.52
CA ALA A 11 -9.78 -17.04 -13.60
C ALA A 11 -9.72 -15.60 -13.04
N CYS A 12 -8.80 -15.33 -12.12
CA CYS A 12 -8.59 -14.02 -11.52
C CYS A 12 -7.68 -13.11 -12.36
N ALA A 13 -7.09 -13.59 -13.46
CA ALA A 13 -6.18 -12.80 -14.29
C ALA A 13 -6.83 -11.58 -14.97
N LYS A 14 -8.16 -11.57 -15.11
CA LYS A 14 -8.94 -10.45 -15.65
C LYS A 14 -9.51 -9.54 -14.56
N LEU A 15 -9.27 -9.86 -13.29
CA LEU A 15 -9.81 -9.09 -12.18
C LEU A 15 -9.20 -7.68 -12.20
N LYS A 16 -10.05 -6.67 -12.05
CA LYS A 16 -9.65 -5.26 -11.97
C LYS A 16 -9.74 -4.71 -10.56
N VAL A 17 -10.69 -5.20 -9.77
CA VAL A 17 -10.94 -4.71 -8.42
C VAL A 17 -10.95 -5.90 -7.47
N LEU A 18 -10.15 -5.83 -6.41
CA LEU A 18 -10.10 -6.85 -5.36
C LEU A 18 -10.21 -6.19 -3.99
N LYS A 19 -11.30 -6.47 -3.28
CA LYS A 19 -11.56 -5.94 -1.93
C LYS A 19 -11.50 -7.07 -0.93
N LEU A 20 -10.51 -7.00 -0.05
CA LEU A 20 -10.23 -8.00 0.99
C LEU A 20 -10.09 -7.33 2.35
N SER A 21 -10.66 -6.13 2.56
CA SER A 21 -10.57 -5.45 3.85
C SER A 21 -11.25 -6.22 4.98
N GLY A 22 -10.70 -6.10 6.20
CA GLY A 22 -11.25 -6.72 7.41
C GLY A 22 -11.05 -8.24 7.49
N ASN A 23 -10.07 -8.79 6.78
CA ASN A 23 -9.69 -10.20 6.91
C ASN A 23 -8.47 -10.35 7.83
N PHE A 24 -8.02 -11.60 8.07
CA PHE A 24 -6.80 -11.87 8.82
C PHE A 24 -5.73 -12.46 7.90
N LEU A 25 -5.31 -11.66 6.90
CA LEU A 25 -4.40 -12.14 5.87
C LEU A 25 -2.95 -12.30 6.35
N ALA A 26 -2.52 -11.54 7.37
CA ALA A 26 -1.19 -11.65 7.97
C ALA A 26 -0.08 -11.83 6.90
N SER A 27 0.72 -12.90 6.99
CA SER A 27 1.80 -13.25 6.06
C SER A 27 1.34 -13.73 4.67
N SER A 28 0.03 -13.90 4.43
CA SER A 28 -0.52 -14.39 3.16
C SER A 28 -0.60 -13.32 2.07
N ALA A 29 -0.34 -12.04 2.39
CA ALA A 29 -0.30 -10.98 1.38
C ALA A 29 0.77 -11.20 0.30
N ALA A 30 1.86 -11.92 0.60
CA ALA A 30 2.86 -12.30 -0.40
C ALA A 30 2.29 -13.18 -1.52
N VAL A 31 1.18 -13.90 -1.26
CA VAL A 31 0.52 -14.73 -2.27
C VAL A 31 -0.17 -13.87 -3.35
N LEU A 32 -0.60 -12.65 -3.00
CA LEU A 32 -1.18 -11.70 -3.97
C LEU A 32 -0.18 -11.35 -5.08
N VAL A 33 1.12 -11.30 -4.74
CA VAL A 33 2.21 -11.01 -5.68
C VAL A 33 2.37 -12.14 -6.70
N GLN A 34 2.32 -13.40 -6.24
CA GLN A 34 2.56 -14.57 -7.11
C GLN A 34 1.46 -14.77 -8.14
N ALA A 35 0.27 -14.23 -7.91
CA ALA A 35 -0.86 -14.38 -8.81
C ALA A 35 -0.77 -13.52 -10.08
N GLY A 36 0.18 -12.58 -10.16
CA GLY A 36 0.50 -11.83 -11.39
C GLY A 36 -0.65 -10.95 -11.91
N TRP A 37 -1.52 -10.47 -11.03
CA TRP A 37 -2.70 -9.72 -11.44
C TRP A 37 -2.40 -8.32 -11.99
N GLN A 38 -3.35 -7.85 -12.79
CA GLN A 38 -3.40 -6.52 -13.40
C GLN A 38 -4.57 -5.72 -12.79
N LEU A 39 -4.54 -5.55 -11.46
CA LEU A 39 -5.61 -4.87 -10.72
C LEU A 39 -5.53 -3.36 -10.95
N GLU A 40 -6.66 -2.70 -11.08
CA GLU A 40 -6.76 -1.25 -10.96
C GLU A 40 -6.88 -0.84 -9.49
N GLU A 41 -7.69 -1.56 -8.70
CA GLU A 41 -7.95 -1.29 -7.27
C GLU A 41 -7.70 -2.54 -6.41
N LEU A 42 -6.97 -2.35 -5.31
CA LEU A 42 -6.75 -3.36 -4.28
C LEU A 42 -7.00 -2.77 -2.89
N ASP A 43 -7.95 -3.34 -2.15
CA ASP A 43 -8.20 -2.96 -0.75
C ASP A 43 -7.79 -4.10 0.20
N LEU A 44 -6.73 -3.84 0.97
CA LEU A 44 -6.22 -4.72 2.03
C LEU A 44 -6.32 -4.05 3.40
N ALA A 45 -7.22 -3.09 3.62
CA ALA A 45 -7.36 -2.45 4.92
C ALA A 45 -7.73 -3.43 6.05
N ASN A 46 -7.28 -3.16 7.28
CA ASN A 46 -7.56 -3.96 8.47
C ASN A 46 -7.20 -5.45 8.34
N ASN A 47 -6.05 -5.78 7.72
CA ASN A 47 -5.63 -7.16 7.48
C ASN A 47 -4.51 -7.70 8.39
N ASN A 48 -4.06 -6.89 9.36
CA ASN A 48 -3.01 -7.24 10.32
C ASN A 48 -1.79 -7.93 9.67
N LEU A 49 -1.29 -7.35 8.58
CA LEU A 49 -0.25 -7.93 7.71
C LEU A 49 1.10 -8.04 8.39
N GLY A 50 1.34 -7.25 9.45
CA GLY A 50 2.59 -7.28 10.18
C GLY A 50 3.78 -6.78 9.35
N ASN A 51 4.99 -7.14 9.77
CA ASN A 51 6.22 -6.72 9.09
C ASN A 51 6.52 -7.60 7.88
N GLU A 52 6.26 -8.91 7.94
CA GLU A 52 6.43 -9.80 6.78
C GLU A 52 5.46 -9.42 5.65
N GLY A 53 4.21 -9.08 5.98
CA GLY A 53 3.26 -8.62 4.99
C GLY A 53 3.63 -7.26 4.39
N ALA A 54 4.28 -6.37 5.14
CA ALA A 54 4.80 -5.11 4.62
C ALA A 54 5.87 -5.30 3.53
N GLN A 55 6.70 -6.34 3.65
CA GLN A 55 7.69 -6.70 2.61
C GLN A 55 7.01 -7.26 1.36
N GLY A 56 6.04 -8.17 1.54
CA GLY A 56 5.27 -8.71 0.41
C GLY A 56 4.51 -7.62 -0.35
N ILE A 57 4.00 -6.61 0.36
CA ILE A 57 3.33 -5.45 -0.25
C ILE A 57 4.27 -4.61 -1.11
N THR A 58 5.55 -4.46 -0.76
CA THR A 58 6.47 -3.69 -1.62
C THR A 58 6.53 -4.28 -3.03
N GLU A 59 6.44 -5.60 -3.18
CA GLU A 59 6.34 -6.24 -4.49
C GLU A 59 4.95 -6.05 -5.13
N VAL A 60 3.86 -6.03 -4.36
CA VAL A 60 2.52 -5.67 -4.87
C VAL A 60 2.49 -4.22 -5.37
N LEU A 61 3.19 -3.30 -4.70
CA LEU A 61 3.34 -1.90 -5.12
C LEU A 61 4.15 -1.77 -6.42
N ARG A 62 5.08 -2.69 -6.69
CA ARG A 62 5.73 -2.81 -8.01
C ARG A 62 4.85 -3.47 -9.05
N ALA A 63 3.94 -4.34 -8.62
CA ALA A 63 2.93 -4.91 -9.49
C ALA A 63 1.99 -3.80 -10.03
N GLN A 64 1.21 -4.14 -11.04
CA GLN A 64 0.46 -3.18 -11.86
C GLN A 64 -0.84 -2.71 -11.18
N VAL A 65 -0.77 -2.26 -9.92
CA VAL A 65 -1.92 -1.69 -9.18
C VAL A 65 -1.92 -0.17 -9.28
N GLU A 66 -3.07 0.44 -9.56
CA GLU A 66 -3.21 1.91 -9.63
C GLU A 66 -3.64 2.50 -8.27
N GLU A 67 -4.56 1.85 -7.58
CA GLU A 67 -5.09 2.24 -6.27
C GLU A 67 -4.90 1.14 -5.23
N LEU A 68 -4.26 1.46 -4.11
CA LEU A 68 -4.03 0.52 -3.02
C LEU A 68 -4.40 1.12 -1.66
N SER A 69 -5.19 0.38 -0.88
CA SER A 69 -5.47 0.70 0.52
C SER A 69 -4.84 -0.33 1.46
N LEU A 70 -4.01 0.14 2.38
CA LEU A 70 -3.35 -0.62 3.46
C LEU A 70 -3.67 -0.02 4.83
N ARG A 71 -4.81 0.65 4.94
CA ARG A 71 -5.20 1.33 6.17
C ARG A 71 -5.30 0.34 7.33
N SER A 72 -4.70 0.67 8.47
CA SER A 72 -4.70 -0.19 9.68
C SER A 72 -4.23 -1.63 9.45
N SER A 73 -3.30 -1.84 8.51
CA SER A 73 -2.81 -3.18 8.15
C SER A 73 -1.36 -3.43 8.55
N LEU A 74 -0.61 -2.40 8.97
CA LEU A 74 0.83 -2.48 9.25
C LEU A 74 1.12 -2.18 10.72
N THR A 75 1.83 -3.08 11.40
CA THR A 75 1.89 -3.07 12.86
C THR A 75 3.04 -2.25 13.45
N THR A 76 4.23 -2.13 12.84
CA THR A 76 5.31 -1.30 13.46
C THR A 76 6.48 -0.85 12.58
N GLN A 77 6.68 -1.36 11.36
CA GLN A 77 7.79 -0.93 10.51
C GLN A 77 7.38 -0.82 9.04
N GLY A 78 6.49 0.12 8.72
CA GLY A 78 6.26 0.55 7.32
C GLY A 78 7.51 1.14 6.63
N SER A 79 8.70 0.94 7.20
CA SER A 79 10.00 1.40 6.73
C SER A 79 10.49 0.69 5.46
N SER A 80 9.93 -0.47 5.12
CA SER A 80 10.22 -1.18 3.87
C SER A 80 9.42 -0.68 2.67
N LEU A 81 8.36 0.11 2.89
CA LEU A 81 7.55 0.64 1.81
C LEU A 81 8.30 1.77 1.12
N THR A 82 8.62 1.56 -0.15
CA THR A 82 9.28 2.54 -1.01
C THR A 82 8.54 2.65 -2.32
N ARG A 83 8.77 3.76 -3.01
CA ARG A 83 8.38 3.92 -4.42
C ARG A 83 9.64 3.93 -5.26
N ASP A 84 9.66 3.13 -6.30
CA ASP A 84 10.70 3.14 -7.33
C ASP A 84 10.09 3.38 -8.72
N SER A 85 10.91 3.37 -9.76
CA SER A 85 10.49 3.61 -11.14
C SER A 85 9.60 2.50 -11.71
N GLN A 86 9.50 1.33 -11.05
CA GLN A 86 8.65 0.23 -11.48
C GLN A 86 7.24 0.32 -10.89
N SER A 87 7.08 1.12 -9.83
CA SER A 87 5.81 1.33 -9.15
C SER A 87 4.77 2.02 -10.05
N ARG A 88 3.60 1.38 -10.24
CA ARG A 88 2.52 1.88 -11.12
C ARG A 88 1.42 2.65 -10.40
N TRP A 89 1.32 2.52 -9.07
CA TRP A 89 0.27 3.14 -8.27
C TRP A 89 0.27 4.67 -8.35
N GLN A 90 -0.94 5.23 -8.33
CA GLN A 90 -1.27 6.66 -8.30
C GLN A 90 -1.84 7.08 -6.94
N HIS A 91 -2.51 6.14 -6.26
CA HIS A 91 -3.15 6.38 -4.97
C HIS A 91 -2.78 5.28 -3.98
N LEU A 92 -2.21 5.67 -2.83
CA LEU A 92 -1.82 4.75 -1.76
C LEU A 92 -2.34 5.25 -0.40
N ASP A 93 -3.27 4.55 0.23
CA ASP A 93 -3.72 4.84 1.60
C ASP A 93 -2.93 4.01 2.62
N LEU A 94 -2.14 4.68 3.46
CA LEU A 94 -1.39 4.14 4.57
C LEU A 94 -1.91 4.64 5.92
N GLY A 95 -3.16 5.10 5.98
CA GLY A 95 -3.72 5.66 7.19
C GLY A 95 -3.76 4.68 8.37
N SER A 96 -3.73 5.24 9.58
CA SER A 96 -3.90 4.50 10.85
C SER A 96 -2.93 3.32 10.99
N ASN A 97 -1.70 3.51 10.52
CA ASN A 97 -0.62 2.53 10.64
C ASN A 97 0.43 3.02 11.65
N GLY A 98 1.41 2.17 11.93
CA GLY A 98 2.59 2.51 12.73
C GLY A 98 3.76 3.05 11.90
N ILE A 99 3.55 3.93 10.91
CA ILE A 99 4.64 4.41 10.05
C ILE A 99 5.54 5.41 10.77
N SER A 100 6.85 5.19 10.73
CA SER A 100 7.84 6.09 11.32
C SER A 100 8.02 7.37 10.50
N ASN A 101 8.41 8.46 11.16
CA ASN A 101 8.71 9.74 10.51
C ASN A 101 9.73 9.62 9.37
N ALA A 102 10.77 8.81 9.55
CA ALA A 102 11.80 8.61 8.54
C ALA A 102 11.27 7.87 7.30
N ALA A 103 10.42 6.86 7.50
CA ALA A 103 9.79 6.12 6.41
C ALA A 103 8.80 7.00 5.64
N ALA A 104 7.93 7.71 6.38
CA ALA A 104 6.97 8.64 5.81
C ALA A 104 7.67 9.75 5.00
N ASP A 105 8.74 10.37 5.53
CA ASP A 105 9.44 11.44 4.81
C ASP A 105 10.06 10.95 3.48
N LYS A 106 10.65 9.75 3.47
CA LYS A 106 11.18 9.11 2.26
C LYS A 106 10.06 8.85 1.24
N LEU A 107 8.98 8.21 1.66
CA LEU A 107 7.87 7.86 0.77
C LEU A 107 7.19 9.10 0.21
N LEU A 108 6.95 10.13 1.03
CA LEU A 108 6.38 11.41 0.58
C LEU A 108 7.30 12.12 -0.42
N THR A 109 8.63 12.07 -0.24
CA THR A 109 9.57 12.63 -1.22
C THR A 109 9.43 11.95 -2.57
N ALA A 110 9.38 10.61 -2.58
CA ALA A 110 9.25 9.85 -3.81
C ALA A 110 7.88 10.06 -4.48
N ALA A 111 6.83 10.14 -3.67
CA ALA A 111 5.47 10.42 -4.14
C ALA A 111 5.35 11.81 -4.78
N MET A 112 5.92 12.86 -4.16
CA MET A 112 5.99 14.21 -4.72
C MET A 112 6.70 14.24 -6.08
N LYS A 113 7.87 13.61 -6.18
CA LYS A 113 8.67 13.60 -7.42
C LYS A 113 7.92 13.00 -8.60
N ALA A 114 7.18 11.92 -8.34
CA ALA A 114 6.47 11.20 -9.37
C ALA A 114 4.95 11.46 -9.31
N ARG A 115 4.54 12.58 -8.69
CA ARG A 115 3.20 13.19 -8.74
C ARG A 115 2.04 12.25 -8.41
N VAL A 116 2.16 11.53 -7.32
CA VAL A 116 1.12 10.60 -6.82
C VAL A 116 0.72 10.94 -5.41
N THR A 117 -0.39 10.38 -4.98
CA THR A 117 -0.99 10.69 -3.67
C THR A 117 -0.68 9.59 -2.66
N VAL A 118 -0.49 10.00 -1.40
CA VAL A 118 -0.26 9.05 -0.30
C VAL A 118 -0.99 9.56 0.93
N GLY A 119 -2.05 8.84 1.32
CA GLY A 119 -2.79 9.07 2.55
C GLY A 119 -1.99 8.57 3.74
N MET A 120 -1.71 9.43 4.73
CA MET A 120 -0.99 9.05 5.96
C MET A 120 -1.73 9.42 7.25
N SER A 121 -3.02 9.75 7.15
CA SER A 121 -3.85 10.15 8.30
C SER A 121 -3.80 9.11 9.43
N GLY A 122 -3.80 9.53 10.69
CA GLY A 122 -3.81 8.59 11.82
C GLY A 122 -2.49 7.83 12.05
N ASN A 123 -1.40 8.20 11.38
CA ASN A 123 -0.05 7.80 11.79
C ASN A 123 0.49 8.84 12.79
N VAL A 124 1.36 8.41 13.72
CA VAL A 124 2.00 9.30 14.72
C VAL A 124 3.18 10.04 14.07
N LEU A 125 2.87 11.00 13.20
CA LEU A 125 3.86 11.79 12.46
C LEU A 125 4.16 13.12 13.15
N SER A 126 5.41 13.57 13.04
CA SER A 126 5.86 14.89 13.45
C SER A 126 5.22 15.97 12.57
N ALA A 127 5.08 17.19 13.09
CA ALA A 127 4.49 18.32 12.37
C ALA A 127 5.16 18.57 11.00
N LYS A 128 6.49 18.38 10.92
CA LYS A 128 7.26 18.51 9.67
C LYS A 128 6.78 17.52 8.60
N VAL A 129 6.68 16.25 8.96
CA VAL A 129 6.29 15.18 8.03
C VAL A 129 4.82 15.30 7.68
N PHE A 130 3.97 15.61 8.65
CA PHE A 130 2.55 15.88 8.42
C PHE A 130 2.33 17.05 7.45
N GLY A 131 3.06 18.16 7.60
CA GLY A 131 2.98 19.29 6.69
C GLY A 131 3.34 18.90 5.25
N LYS A 132 4.33 18.02 5.07
CA LYS A 132 4.68 17.48 3.76
C LYS A 132 3.60 16.57 3.17
N ALA A 133 2.96 15.75 4.00
CA ALA A 133 1.81 14.94 3.57
C ALA A 133 0.64 15.82 3.14
N ALA A 134 0.35 16.88 3.89
CA ALA A 134 -0.69 17.84 3.53
C ALA A 134 -0.38 18.58 2.23
N LEU A 135 0.87 18.96 1.98
CA LEU A 135 1.30 19.56 0.73
C LEU A 135 1.11 18.62 -0.46
N LEU A 136 1.42 17.34 -0.31
CA LEU A 136 1.21 16.33 -1.35
C LEU A 136 -0.28 16.17 -1.70
N GLU A 137 -1.17 16.13 -0.70
CA GLU A 137 -2.61 16.05 -0.94
C GLU A 137 -3.17 17.33 -1.57
N ALA A 138 -2.68 18.51 -1.16
CA ALA A 138 -3.09 19.79 -1.74
C ALA A 138 -2.70 19.93 -3.22
N GLN A 139 -1.63 19.26 -3.66
CA GLN A 139 -1.22 19.21 -5.08
C GLN A 139 -2.23 18.49 -5.99
N ARG A 140 -3.25 17.82 -5.45
CA ARG A 140 -4.38 17.26 -6.25
C ARG A 140 -5.40 18.32 -6.69
N CYS A 141 -5.40 19.48 -6.06
CA CYS A 141 -6.45 20.49 -6.24
C CYS A 141 -6.16 21.49 -7.37
N PHE A 142 -5.05 21.33 -8.10
CA PHE A 142 -4.64 22.16 -9.23
C PHE A 142 -4.16 21.28 -10.38
#